data_AF-A0A9E1P5U5-F1
#
_entry.id   AF-A0A9E1P5U5-F1
#
_cell.length_a   1.000
_cell.length_b   1.000
_cell.length_c   1.000
_cell.angle_alpha   90.00
_cell.angle_beta   90.00
_cell.angle_gamma   90.00
#
_symmetry.space_group_name_H-M   'P 1'
#
loop_
_entity.id
_entity.type
_entity.pdbx_description
1 polymer ?
#
loop_
_entity_poly.entity_id
_entity_poly.type
_entity_poly.pdbx_seq_one_letter_code
_entity_poly.pdbx_strand_id
1 'polypeptide(L)'
;MSETYDAIVIGAGVTGLAIAIELRKNGPVVGQIVAEIIDAVEKGHNHDEEAVQVKLRNIDFTLNTRIFSRNRDIIKNSTFSVLG
;
A
#
# COMPACT_ATOMS: atom_id res chain seq x y z
N MET A 1 15.55 8.93 24.07
CA MET A 1 15.02 8.33 22.82
C MET A 1 15.33 9.29 21.70
N SER A 2 16.13 8.87 20.71
CA SER A 2 16.26 9.64 19.46
C SER A 2 14.94 9.50 18.71
N GLU A 3 14.28 10.62 18.39
CA GLU A 3 13.05 10.55 17.60
C GLU A 3 13.41 10.27 16.14
N THR A 4 13.20 9.03 15.72
CA THR A 4 13.37 8.60 14.33
C THR A 4 12.03 8.71 13.61
N TYR A 5 12.03 9.37 12.45
CA TYR A 5 10.84 9.57 11.64
C TYR A 5 11.00 8.84 10.30
N ASP A 6 9.99 8.05 9.91
CA ASP A 6 9.96 7.38 8.60
C ASP A 6 9.63 8.35 7.45
N ALA A 7 8.90 9.43 7.76
CA ALA A 7 8.53 10.48 6.82
C ALA A 7 8.36 11.83 7.53
N ILE A 8 8.71 12.92 6.85
CA ILE A 8 8.52 14.29 7.32
C ILE A 8 7.68 15.06 6.29
N VAL A 9 6.65 15.76 6.76
CA VAL A 9 5.83 16.66 5.93
C VAL A 9 6.16 18.10 6.27
N ILE A 10 6.64 18.87 5.29
CA ILE A 10 6.95 20.29 5.47
C ILE A 10 5.79 21.15 4.95
N GLY A 11 5.17 21.91 5.85
CA GLY A 11 4.02 22.78 5.56
C GLY A 11 2.69 22.21 6.06
N ALA A 12 1.94 23.02 6.81
CA ALA A 12 0.69 22.62 7.47
C ALA A 12 -0.58 23.19 6.80
N GLY A 13 -0.48 23.54 5.51
CA GLY A 13 -1.65 23.90 4.70
C GLY A 13 -2.53 22.68 4.39
N VAL A 14 -3.66 22.90 3.71
CA VAL A 14 -4.65 21.86 3.39
C VAL A 14 -4.04 20.61 2.75
N THR A 15 -3.08 20.79 1.83
CA THR A 15 -2.38 19.68 1.17
C THR A 15 -1.46 18.92 2.12
N GLY A 16 -0.70 19.64 2.95
CA GLY A 16 0.22 19.02 3.91
C GLY A 16 -0.53 18.20 4.96
N LEU A 17 -1.66 18.73 5.46
CA LEU A 17 -2.52 18.00 6.37
C LEU A 17 -3.15 16.77 5.72
N ALA A 18 -3.62 16.86 4.47
CA ALA A 18 -4.17 15.73 3.74
C ALA A 18 -3.15 14.59 3.58
N ILE A 19 -1.92 14.92 3.21
CA ILE A 19 -0.81 13.96 3.09
C ILE A 19 -0.51 13.32 4.45
N ALA A 20 -0.37 14.13 5.51
CA ALA A 20 -0.05 13.63 6.84
C ALA A 20 -1.14 12.67 7.38
N ILE A 21 -2.41 12.99 7.15
CA ILE A 21 -3.54 12.13 7.55
C ILE A 21 -3.49 10.80 6.80
N GLU A 22 -3.21 10.83 5.50
CA GLU A 22 -3.16 9.62 4.67
C GLU A 22 -1.97 8.73 5.05
N LEU A 23 -0.77 9.31 5.22
CA LEU A 23 0.42 8.60 5.69
C LEU A 23 0.19 7.95 7.06
N ARG A 24 -0.48 8.63 7.99
CA ARG A 24 -0.79 8.05 9.30
C ARG A 24 -1.75 6.88 9.22
N LYS A 25 -2.78 6.97 8.35
CA LYS A 25 -3.81 5.93 8.21
C LYS A 25 -3.28 4.71 7.48
N ASN A 26 -2.62 4.93 6.34
CA ASN A 26 -2.30 3.87 5.38
C ASN A 26 -0.80 3.56 5.29
N GLY A 27 0.08 4.43 5.79
CA GLY A 27 1.53 4.19 5.81
C GLY A 27 1.93 2.86 6.46
N PRO A 28 1.42 2.50 7.65
CA PRO A 28 1.77 1.22 8.29
C PRO A 28 1.41 -0.01 7.47
N VAL A 29 0.23 -0.02 6.83
CA VAL A 29 -0.21 -1.15 6.01
C VAL A 29 0.53 -1.21 4.68
N VAL A 30 0.84 -0.05 4.07
CA VAL A 30 1.68 0.00 2.86
C VAL A 30 3.08 -0.52 3.17
N GLY A 31 3.67 -0.13 4.31
CA GLY A 31 4.95 -0.64 4.76
C GLY A 31 4.94 -2.16 4.94
N GLN A 32 3.88 -2.71 5.53
CA GLN A 32 3.68 -4.17 5.63
C GLN A 32 3.62 -4.83 4.24
N ILE A 33 2.78 -4.30 3.33
CA ILE A 33 2.60 -4.87 1.99
C ILE A 33 3.94 -4.91 1.25
N VAL A 34 4.69 -3.81 1.27
CA VAL A 34 6.00 -3.72 0.59
C VAL A 34 7.00 -4.68 1.21
N ALA A 35 7.05 -4.80 2.54
CA ALA A 35 7.93 -5.75 3.20
C ALA A 35 7.63 -7.21 2.82
N GLU A 36 6.35 -7.59 2.75
CA GLU A 36 5.94 -8.93 2.32
C GLU A 36 6.25 -9.20 0.85
N ILE A 37 6.10 -8.19 -0.02
CA ILE A 37 6.49 -8.32 -1.43
C ILE A 37 8.00 -8.56 -1.54
N ILE A 38 8.82 -7.78 -0.84
CA ILE A 38 10.28 -7.91 -0.86
C ILE A 38 10.69 -9.30 -0.38
N ASP A 39 10.20 -9.73 0.79
CA ASP A 39 10.52 -11.04 1.36
C ASP A 39 10.11 -12.21 0.43
N ALA A 40 8.95 -12.11 -0.22
CA ALA A 40 8.51 -13.12 -1.18
C ALA A 40 9.44 -13.15 -2.42
N VAL A 41 9.75 -12.00 -2.99
CA VAL A 41 10.63 -11.90 -4.17
C VAL A 41 12.05 -12.40 -3.85
N GLU A 42 12.59 -12.08 -2.68
CA GLU A 42 13.89 -12.59 -2.22
C GLU A 42 13.92 -14.11 -2.06
N LYS A 43 12.76 -14.75 -1.84
CA LYS A 43 12.60 -16.22 -1.79
C LYS A 43 12.35 -16.86 -3.16
N GLY A 44 12.43 -16.09 -4.25
CA GLY A 44 12.26 -16.56 -5.62
C GLY A 44 10.83 -16.48 -6.16
N HIS A 45 9.92 -15.79 -5.45
CA HIS A 45 8.56 -15.56 -5.93
C HIS A 45 8.55 -14.52 -7.07
N ASN A 46 7.90 -14.82 -8.20
CA ASN A 46 7.74 -13.86 -9.29
C ASN A 46 6.47 -13.02 -9.10
N HIS A 47 6.61 -11.87 -8.42
CA HIS A 47 5.49 -10.97 -8.13
C HIS A 47 4.77 -10.44 -9.39
N ASP A 48 5.50 -10.28 -10.49
CA ASP A 48 4.95 -9.73 -11.74
C ASP A 48 4.01 -10.72 -12.44
N GLU A 49 4.29 -12.02 -12.35
CA GLU A 49 3.45 -13.10 -12.89
C GLU A 49 2.36 -13.52 -11.88
N GLU A 50 2.74 -13.68 -10.62
CA GLU A 50 1.86 -14.10 -9.53
C GLU A 50 1.88 -13.04 -8.41
N ALA A 51 0.85 -12.20 -8.36
CA ALA A 51 0.76 -11.16 -7.35
C ALA A 51 0.78 -11.73 -5.91
N VAL A 52 1.61 -11.15 -5.05
CA VAL A 52 1.73 -11.54 -3.64
C VAL A 52 0.40 -11.29 -2.90
N GLN A 53 0.05 -12.24 -2.04
CA GLN A 53 -1.15 -12.21 -1.22
C GLN A 53 -0.77 -11.84 0.21
N VAL A 54 -1.26 -10.69 0.70
CA VAL A 54 -0.85 -10.13 2.00
C VAL A 54 -1.95 -10.35 3.04
N LYS A 55 -1.64 -11.01 4.15
CA LYS A 55 -2.59 -11.18 5.26
C LYS A 55 -2.59 -9.93 6.14
N LEU A 56 -3.73 -9.26 6.25
CA LEU A 56 -3.83 -8.07 7.09
C LEU A 56 -3.76 -8.44 8.57
N ARG A 57 -3.01 -7.64 9.35
CA ARG A 57 -2.74 -7.93 10.77
C ARG A 57 -3.97 -7.77 11.68
N ASN A 58 -4.85 -6.84 11.33
CA ASN A 58 -5.93 -6.40 12.23
C ASN A 58 -7.32 -6.89 11.81
N ILE A 59 -7.47 -7.45 10.61
CA ILE A 59 -8.73 -7.98 10.11
C ILE A 59 -8.48 -9.31 9.39
N ASP A 60 -9.46 -10.21 9.44
CA ASP A 60 -9.40 -11.51 8.78
C ASP A 60 -9.61 -11.38 7.26
N PHE A 61 -8.67 -10.71 6.59
CA PHE A 61 -8.73 -10.42 5.17
C PHE A 61 -7.35 -10.61 4.53
N THR A 62 -7.33 -11.29 3.39
CA THR A 62 -6.13 -11.46 2.57
C THR A 62 -6.24 -10.56 1.35
N LEU A 63 -5.37 -9.56 1.29
CA LEU A 63 -5.32 -8.57 0.23
C LEU A 63 -4.51 -9.11 -0.95
N ASN A 64 -5.13 -9.15 -2.12
CA ASN A 64 -4.44 -9.43 -3.37
C ASN A 64 -3.82 -8.15 -3.93
N THR A 65 -2.49 -8.08 -3.99
CA THR A 65 -1.80 -6.86 -4.47
C THR A 65 -2.04 -6.58 -5.95
N ARG A 66 -2.56 -7.55 -6.73
CA ARG A 66 -2.99 -7.36 -8.13
C ARG A 66 -3.94 -6.17 -8.29
N ILE A 67 -4.72 -5.83 -7.27
CA ILE A 67 -5.64 -4.69 -7.33
C ILE A 67 -4.93 -3.34 -7.57
N PHE A 68 -3.65 -3.25 -7.22
CA PHE A 68 -2.81 -2.06 -7.45
C PHE A 68 -2.04 -2.13 -8.77
N SER A 69 -2.12 -3.23 -9.51
CA SER A 69 -1.46 -3.38 -10.80
C SER A 69 -2.07 -2.44 -11.84
N ARG A 70 -1.21 -1.76 -12.61
CA ARG A 70 -1.62 -0.96 -13.78
C ARG A 70 -2.17 -1.83 -14.92
N ASN A 71 -1.82 -3.13 -14.93
CA ASN A 71 -2.25 -4.08 -15.96
C ASN A 71 -3.51 -4.86 -15.55
N ARG A 72 -4.21 -4.46 -14.48
CA ARG A 72 -5.46 -5.10 -14.06
C ARG A 72 -6.60 -4.79 -15.03
N ASP A 73 -7.59 -5.68 -15.08
CA ASP A 73 -8.82 -5.42 -15.81
C ASP A 73 -9.55 -4.19 -15.25
N ILE A 74 -10.12 -3.39 -16.15
CA ILE A 74 -10.93 -2.22 -15.78
C ILE A 74 -12.26 -2.71 -15.24
N ILE A 75 -12.61 -2.24 -14.03
CA ILE A 75 -13.91 -2.50 -13.43
C ILE A 75 -14.94 -1.63 -14.17
N LYS A 76 -15.77 -2.23 -15.02
CA LYS A 76 -16.69 -1.52 -15.94
C LYS A 76 -17.73 -0.66 -15.22
N ASN A 77 -18.19 -1.08 -14.04
CA ASN A 77 -19.12 -0.30 -13.20
C ASN A 77 -18.38 0.65 -12.24
N SER A 78 -17.21 1.06 -12.72
CA SER A 78 -16.24 2.02 -12.23
C SER A 78 -16.78 3.40 -11.88
N THR A 79 -16.50 3.93 -10.68
CA THR A 79 -16.39 5.37 -10.48
C THR A 79 -15.16 5.97 -11.17
N PHE A 80 -14.26 5.13 -11.70
CA PHE A 80 -12.94 5.50 -12.23
C PHE A 80 -12.05 6.21 -11.20
N SER A 81 -12.29 5.95 -9.91
CA SER A 81 -11.38 6.34 -8.84
C SER A 81 -10.09 5.51 -8.88
N VAL A 82 -9.11 5.85 -8.03
CA VAL A 82 -7.88 5.06 -7.87
C VAL A 82 -8.17 3.61 -7.44
N LEU A 83 -9.24 3.39 -6.67
CA LEU A 83 -9.70 2.07 -6.27
C LEU A 83 -10.45 1.34 -7.41
N GLY A 84 -10.67 2.05 -8.52
CA GLY A 84 -11.55 1.70 -9.62
C GLY A 84 -12.95 1.55 -9.11
#